data_AF-A0A536IDQ3-F1
#
_entry.id   AF-A0A536IDQ3-F1
#
_cell.length_a   1.000
_cell.length_b   1.000
_cell.length_c   1.000
_cell.angle_alpha   90.00
_cell.angle_beta   90.00
_cell.angle_gamma   90.00
#
_symmetry.space_group_name_H-M   'P 1'
#
loop_
_entity.id
_entity.type
_entity.pdbx_description
1 polymer ?
#
loop_
_entity_poly.entity_id
_entity_poly.type
_entity_poly.pdbx_seq_one_letter_code
_entity_poly.pdbx_strand_id
1 'polypeptide(L)'
;MTASGLVVYVVVRVESMSSGSESVTVRGVLRTAEDAEAEVRRLNRSAPSGTSYLWQATTYLARPAGEVVPAPPRTKPAKAARRPVARAKRRVR
;
A
#
# COMPACT_ATOMS: atom_id res chain seq x y z
N MET A 1 5.94 32.60 -9.12
CA MET A 1 6.58 31.28 -9.27
C MET A 1 5.48 30.26 -9.52
N THR A 2 5.24 29.90 -10.78
CA THR A 2 4.27 28.86 -11.13
C THR A 2 4.89 27.53 -10.73
N ALA A 3 4.38 26.89 -9.68
CA ALA A 3 4.77 25.52 -9.38
C ALA A 3 4.27 24.64 -10.52
N SER A 4 5.15 24.34 -11.48
CA SER A 4 4.87 23.38 -12.55
C SER A 4 4.73 21.99 -11.93
N GLY A 5 3.51 21.63 -11.56
CA GLY A 5 3.19 20.29 -11.09
C GLY A 5 3.33 19.25 -12.22
N LEU A 6 3.71 18.02 -11.87
CA LEU A 6 3.77 16.91 -12.81
C LEU A 6 2.40 16.23 -12.85
N VAL A 7 1.76 16.12 -14.01
CA VAL A 7 0.57 15.29 -14.16
C VAL A 7 0.96 13.82 -14.04
N VAL A 8 0.32 13.11 -13.14
CA VAL A 8 0.52 11.67 -12.89
C VAL A 8 -0.83 10.97 -12.83
N TYR A 9 -0.81 9.65 -13.03
CA TYR A 9 -2.00 8.81 -13.08
C TYR A 9 -1.91 7.80 -11.95
N VAL A 10 -2.79 7.94 -10.96
CA VAL A 10 -2.76 7.13 -9.74
C VAL A 10 -3.71 5.96 -9.92
N VAL A 11 -3.20 4.74 -9.78
CA VAL A 11 -4.01 3.53 -9.72
C VAL A 11 -4.44 3.29 -8.28
N VAL A 12 -5.73 3.17 -8.07
CA VAL A 12 -6.39 3.06 -6.78
C VAL A 12 -7.10 1.72 -6.69
N ARG A 13 -6.98 1.06 -5.56
CA ARG A 13 -7.76 -0.11 -5.18
C ARG A 13 -8.88 0.33 -4.24
N VAL A 14 -10.11 -0.03 -4.60
CA VAL A 14 -11.30 0.15 -3.77
C VAL A 14 -11.77 -1.23 -3.33
N GLU A 15 -11.88 -1.43 -2.02
CA GLU A 15 -12.38 -2.66 -1.42
C GLU A 15 -13.67 -2.35 -0.66
N SER A 16 -14.77 -2.95 -1.10
CA SER A 16 -16.04 -2.93 -0.38
C SER A 16 -15.97 -3.91 0.79
N MET A 17 -16.09 -3.39 2.00
CA MET A 17 -16.08 -4.17 3.24
C MET A 17 -17.51 -4.62 3.56
N SER A 18 -17.63 -5.74 4.27
CA SER A 18 -18.93 -6.27 4.71
C SER A 18 -19.74 -5.31 5.60
N SER A 19 -19.09 -4.28 6.16
CA SER A 19 -19.73 -3.20 6.92
C SER A 19 -20.43 -2.14 6.04
N GLY A 20 -20.36 -2.25 4.71
CA GLY A 20 -20.83 -1.23 3.77
C GLY A 20 -19.88 -0.03 3.63
N SER A 21 -18.69 -0.10 4.26
CA SER A 21 -17.64 0.90 4.12
C SER A 21 -16.69 0.53 2.98
N GLU A 22 -16.06 1.54 2.36
CA GLU A 22 -15.06 1.33 1.34
C GLU A 22 -13.66 1.64 1.88
N SER A 23 -12.71 0.74 1.62
CA SER A 23 -11.29 0.98 1.87
C SER A 23 -10.61 1.38 0.56
N VAL A 24 -9.96 2.53 0.55
CA VAL A 24 -9.31 3.10 -0.63
C VAL A 24 -7.81 3.13 -0.41
N THR A 25 -7.06 2.45 -1.27
CA THR A 25 -5.60 2.39 -1.19
C THR A 25 -4.95 2.72 -2.53
N VAL A 26 -3.85 3.45 -2.50
CA VAL A 26 -3.06 3.73 -3.71
C VAL A 26 -2.18 2.52 -4.02
N ARG A 27 -2.35 1.95 -5.20
CA ARG A 27 -1.57 0.80 -5.65
C ARG A 27 -0.29 1.21 -6.37
N GLY A 28 -0.35 2.30 -7.14
CA GLY A 28 0.78 2.79 -7.93
C GLY A 28 0.52 4.18 -8.52
N VAL A 29 1.60 4.83 -8.96
CA VAL A 29 1.58 6.13 -9.63
C VAL A 29 2.34 5.99 -10.94
N LEU A 30 1.69 6.32 -12.04
CA LEU A 30 2.19 6.16 -13.41
C LEU A 30 2.25 7.52 -14.10
N ARG A 31 3.03 7.60 -15.19
CA ARG A 31 3.26 8.86 -15.91
C ARG A 31 2.35 9.06 -17.11
N THR A 32 1.71 8.01 -17.60
CA THR A 32 0.85 8.04 -18.78
C THR A 32 -0.52 7.47 -18.45
N ALA A 33 -1.54 7.93 -19.18
CA ALA A 33 -2.90 7.41 -19.04
C ALA A 33 -2.99 5.97 -19.56
N GLU A 34 -2.25 5.67 -20.64
CA GLU A 34 -2.23 4.38 -21.31
C GLU A 34 -1.69 3.28 -20.39
N ASP A 35 -0.60 3.56 -19.66
CA ASP A 35 -0.05 2.61 -18.69
C ASP A 35 -1.02 2.38 -17.53
N ALA A 36 -1.70 3.45 -17.06
CA ALA A 36 -2.65 3.35 -15.97
C ALA A 36 -3.92 2.57 -16.36
N GLU A 37 -4.42 2.78 -17.58
CA GLU A 37 -5.52 2.01 -18.15
C GLU A 37 -5.14 0.54 -18.34
N ALA A 38 -3.96 0.26 -18.89
CA ALA A 38 -3.46 -1.11 -19.08
C ALA A 38 -3.30 -1.83 -17.73
N GLU A 39 -2.77 -1.15 -16.72
CA GLU A 39 -2.59 -1.69 -15.38
C GLU A 39 -3.93 -1.97 -14.70
N VAL A 40 -4.88 -1.03 -14.77
CA VAL A 40 -6.24 -1.22 -14.23
C VAL A 40 -6.95 -2.38 -14.91
N ARG A 41 -6.89 -2.49 -16.25
CA ARG A 41 -7.42 -3.65 -16.98
C ARG A 41 -6.78 -4.94 -16.52
N ARG A 42 -5.45 -4.96 -16.36
CA ARG A 42 -4.71 -6.15 -15.90
C ARG A 42 -5.15 -6.56 -14.50
N LEU A 43 -5.30 -5.61 -13.58
CA LEU A 43 -5.69 -5.85 -12.18
C LEU A 43 -7.14 -6.31 -12.06
N ASN A 44 -8.06 -5.68 -12.79
CA ASN A 44 -9.49 -6.02 -12.75
C ASN A 44 -9.80 -7.40 -13.33
N ARG A 45 -8.98 -7.92 -14.27
CA ARG A 45 -9.16 -9.30 -14.79
C ARG A 45 -9.12 -10.38 -13.71
N SER A 46 -8.42 -10.13 -12.61
CA SER A 46 -8.27 -11.09 -11.50
C SER A 46 -8.67 -10.47 -10.16
N ALA A 47 -9.50 -9.42 -10.18
CA ALA A 47 -9.93 -8.77 -8.95
C ALA A 47 -10.87 -9.70 -8.16
N PRO A 48 -10.65 -9.90 -6.85
CA PRO A 48 -11.60 -10.59 -6.00
C PRO A 48 -12.95 -9.86 -5.99
N SER A 49 -14.03 -10.59 -5.71
CA SER A 49 -15.35 -9.99 -5.51
C SER A 49 -15.31 -8.90 -4.45
N GLY A 50 -15.93 -7.75 -4.74
CA GLY A 50 -15.90 -6.58 -3.86
C GLY A 50 -14.60 -5.76 -3.93
N THR A 51 -13.64 -6.12 -4.79
CA THR A 51 -12.48 -5.28 -5.11
C THR A 51 -12.59 -4.72 -6.52
N SER A 52 -12.35 -3.42 -6.68
CA SER A 52 -12.25 -2.75 -7.97
C SER A 52 -10.98 -1.91 -8.03
N TYR A 53 -10.35 -1.88 -9.21
CA TYR A 53 -9.24 -0.97 -9.49
C TYR A 53 -9.68 0.10 -10.48
N LEU A 54 -9.24 1.32 -10.26
CA LEU A 54 -9.51 2.49 -11.10
C LEU A 54 -8.27 3.37 -11.15
N TRP A 55 -8.15 4.20 -12.18
CA TRP A 55 -7.10 5.20 -12.25
C TRP A 55 -7.69 6.60 -12.31
N GLN A 56 -6.97 7.56 -11.74
CA GLN A 56 -7.33 8.98 -11.79
C GLN A 56 -6.10 9.82 -12.12
N ALA A 57 -6.26 10.78 -13.03
CA ALA A 57 -5.26 11.79 -13.28
C ALA A 57 -5.22 12.78 -12.10
N THR A 58 -4.02 13.09 -11.61
CA THR A 58 -3.80 14.06 -10.55
C THR A 58 -2.51 14.83 -10.79
N THR A 59 -2.40 15.98 -10.16
CA THR A 59 -1.18 16.80 -10.23
C THR A 59 -0.30 16.48 -9.03
N TYR A 60 0.85 15.87 -9.28
CA TYR A 60 1.89 15.72 -8.29
C TYR A 60 2.57 17.06 -8.07
N LEU A 61 2.33 17.64 -6.90
CA LEU A 61 3.08 18.78 -6.40
C LEU A 61 4.26 18.23 -5.61
N ALA A 62 5.48 18.48 -6.09
CA ALA A 62 6.68 18.11 -5.37
C ALA A 62 6.61 18.70 -3.96
N ARG A 63 6.89 17.88 -2.94
CA ARG A 63 7.01 18.38 -1.58
C ARG A 63 8.09 19.47 -1.59
N PRO A 64 7.82 20.69 -1.10
CA PRO A 64 8.85 21.71 -1.00
C PRO A 64 10.00 21.16 -0.13
N ALA A 65 11.23 21.27 -0.64
CA ALA A 65 12.43 20.81 0.04
C ALA A 65 12.58 21.62 1.36
N GLY A 66 12.06 21.08 2.45
CA GLY A 66 12.03 21.77 3.75
C GLY A 66 11.15 21.10 4.79
N GLU A 67 10.10 20.37 4.38
CA GLU A 67 9.24 19.67 5.34
C GLU A 67 9.78 18.26 5.64
N VAL A 68 10.79 18.22 6.51
CA VAL A 68 11.20 17.00 7.21
C VAL A 68 10.13 16.69 8.25
N VAL A 69 9.12 15.91 7.86
CA VAL A 69 8.26 15.25 8.86
C VAL A 69 9.14 14.23 9.57
N PRO A 70 9.41 14.38 10.88
CA PRO A 70 10.22 13.41 11.60
C PRO A 70 9.54 12.04 11.47
N ALA A 71 10.29 11.06 10.99
CA ALA A 71 9.79 9.69 10.96
C ALA A 71 9.37 9.31 12.39
N PRO A 72 8.21 8.65 12.57
CA PRO A 72 7.81 8.19 13.89
C PRO A 72 8.96 7.33 14.48
N PRO A 73 9.26 7.48 15.78
CA PRO A 73 10.36 6.76 16.39
C PRO A 73 10.18 5.27 16.14
N ARG A 74 11.17 4.65 15.47
CA ARG A 74 11.24 3.21 15.29
C ARG A 74 11.29 2.57 16.68
N THR A 75 10.15 2.12 17.20
CA THR A 75 10.13 1.20 18.32
C THR A 75 10.84 -0.07 17.85
N LYS A 76 12.02 -0.34 18.40
CA LYS A 76 12.69 -1.63 18.21
C LYS A 76 11.69 -2.70 18.66
N PRO A 77 11.39 -3.73 17.84
CA PRO A 77 10.57 -4.83 18.32
C PRO A 77 11.23 -5.37 19.58
N ALA A 78 10.47 -5.39 20.68
CA ALA A 78 10.93 -5.97 21.93
C ALA A 78 11.42 -7.39 21.63
N LYS A 79 12.66 -7.69 22.01
CA LYS A 79 13.27 -9.01 21.86
C LYS A 79 12.37 -10.00 22.58
N ALA A 80 11.53 -10.73 21.83
CA ALA A 80 10.67 -11.75 22.40
C ALA A 80 11.57 -12.71 23.20
N ALA A 81 11.35 -12.75 24.51
CA ALA A 81 12.05 -13.68 25.39
C ALA A 81 11.70 -15.09 24.90
N ARG A 82 12.66 -15.74 24.25
CA ARG A 82 12.55 -17.15 23.87
C ARG A 82 12.39 -17.94 25.17
N ARG A 83 11.17 -18.39 25.48
CA ARG A 83 10.95 -19.37 26.55
C ARG A 83 11.78 -20.61 26.21
N PRO A 84 12.64 -21.10 27.10
CA PRO A 84 13.37 -22.33 26.84
C PRO A 84 12.35 -23.48 26.75
N VAL A 85 12.27 -24.10 25.58
CA VAL A 85 11.49 -25.33 25.40
C VAL A 85 12.22 -26.43 26.15
N ALA A 86 11.69 -26.85 27.29
CA ALA A 86 12.19 -28.01 28.00
C ALA A 86 12.04 -29.25 27.11
N ARG A 87 13.16 -29.77 26.62
CA ARG A 87 13.23 -31.00 25.82
C ARG A 87 12.88 -32.18 26.73
N ALA A 88 11.63 -32.63 26.69
CA ALA A 88 11.18 -33.82 27.39
C ALA A 88 12.02 -35.04 26.95
N LYS A 89 12.74 -35.66 27.89
CA LYS A 89 13.46 -36.92 27.66
C LYS A 89 12.45 -38.04 27.44
N ARG A 90 12.38 -38.55 26.21
CA ARG A 90 11.64 -39.78 25.88
C ARG A 90 12.35 -40.97 26.52
N ARG A 91 11.81 -41.51 27.63
CA ARG A 91 12.18 -42.84 28.13
C ARG A 91 11.60 -43.88 27.16
N VAL A 92 12.48 -44.64 26.52
CA VAL A 92 12.11 -45.87 25.82
C VAL A 92 12.21 -46.99 26.85
N ARG A 93 11.15 -47.77 26.98
CA ARG A 93 11.10 -49.02 27.75
C ARG A 93 10.84 -50.15 26.77
#